data_AF-U4KR72-F1
#
_entry.id   AF-U4KR72-F1
#
_cell.length_a   1.000
_cell.length_b   1.000
_cell.length_c   1.000
_cell.angle_alpha   90.00
_cell.angle_beta   90.00
_cell.angle_gamma   90.00
#
_symmetry.space_group_name_H-M   'P 1'
#
loop_
_entity.id
_entity.type
_entity.pdbx_description
1 polymer ?
#
loop_
_entity_poly.entity_id
_entity_poly.type
_entity_poly.pdbx_seq_one_letter_code
_entity_poly.pdbx_strand_id
1 'polypeptide(L)'
;MENRLNTGSQIELEIKKLGINGEGIGYYEKKAVFVDYALPGELAYVEITDDFKTYYKAKLIKTIKESKSRITPFCPIYFECGGCQTQHMAYEDTLLHKRDLILQAIKRYVKVPFNTKKVDKAIGMDNPSHYRNKASLPVQYKDGKNVIGMYQAGTNHLVDFKDCPVQDNDINKFFNLILNQMEKRKMNAFNRGGNIRFIVIRKTKLTNEIQISFIVNESSEDVIELGKYMKEKFVEVSSVYEVINKDVKSREFFTNDKTLIAGNETVTEEMNGITFKLKPDAFFQLNTTQADKLYQLIVEKGEFTKNDIVVDAYSGIAPIALYVAPHVKKVYAIEALKASHESAIETIKENNQENIIPMLGDVKEVLNKNRNIKPDVIVFDPPRTGLGRAVTDFLLKHKPKKIVYASCNPSTLAKDLDELLKAYEVKSITPLDMFPYTSHVESVTLLTLKTA
;
A
#
# COMPACT_ATOMS: atom_id res chain seq x y z
N MET A 1 15.27 29.34 31.54
CA MET A 1 16.16 28.72 30.54
C MET A 1 15.64 27.31 30.35
N GLU A 2 15.03 26.99 29.21
CA GLU A 2 14.64 25.61 28.90
C GLU A 2 15.91 24.78 28.70
N ASN A 3 16.03 23.63 29.38
CA ASN A 3 17.18 22.75 29.27
C ASN A 3 17.10 22.01 27.94
N ARG A 4 17.52 22.70 26.87
CA ARG A 4 17.57 22.15 25.53
C ARG A 4 18.55 20.97 25.49
N LEU A 5 18.09 19.83 24.99
CA LEU A 5 18.95 18.66 24.76
C LEU A 5 19.77 18.89 23.50
N ASN A 6 21.06 18.53 23.57
CA ASN A 6 21.95 18.52 22.41
C ASN A 6 21.97 17.12 21.78
N THR A 7 22.38 17.01 20.51
CA THR A 7 22.69 15.71 19.90
C THR A 7 23.71 14.95 20.77
N GLY A 8 23.46 13.65 20.98
CA GLY A 8 24.24 12.79 21.87
C GLY A 8 23.77 12.81 23.34
N SER A 9 22.84 13.69 23.71
CA SER A 9 22.25 13.66 25.07
C SER A 9 21.47 12.37 25.26
N GLN A 10 21.65 11.72 26.40
CA GLN A 10 20.92 10.50 26.77
C GLN A 10 19.94 10.79 27.89
N ILE A 11 18.70 10.31 27.74
CA ILE A 11 17.63 10.54 28.71
C ILE A 11 16.81 9.27 28.91
N GLU A 12 16.18 9.16 30.08
CA GLU A 12 15.04 8.26 30.27
C GLU A 12 13.77 8.95 29.76
N LEU A 13 12.99 8.21 28.98
CA LEU A 13 11.80 8.71 28.31
C LEU A 13 10.66 7.72 28.47
N GLU A 14 9.54 8.18 29.02
CA GLU A 14 8.30 7.41 29.00
C GLU A 14 7.60 7.57 27.64
N ILE A 15 7.33 6.45 26.99
CA ILE A 15 6.67 6.41 25.69
C ILE A 15 5.15 6.40 25.91
N LYS A 16 4.47 7.42 25.37
CA LYS A 16 3.05 7.66 25.63
C LYS A 16 2.13 7.12 24.55
N LYS A 17 2.57 7.18 23.29
CA LYS A 17 1.79 6.78 22.12
C LYS A 17 2.70 6.50 20.94
N LEU A 18 2.11 6.09 19.82
CA LEU A 18 2.80 5.88 18.56
C LEU A 18 2.43 6.94 17.52
N GLY A 19 3.38 7.22 16.65
CA GLY A 19 3.23 8.05 15.47
C GLY A 19 2.71 7.28 14.26
N ILE A 20 2.52 8.03 13.17
CA ILE A 20 1.97 7.52 11.90
C ILE A 20 2.95 6.57 11.17
N ASN A 21 4.24 6.62 11.50
CA ASN A 21 5.27 5.77 10.93
C ASN A 21 5.60 4.56 11.84
N GLY A 22 4.88 4.41 12.96
CA GLY A 22 5.13 3.34 13.95
C GLY A 22 6.22 3.70 14.96
N GLU A 23 6.66 4.96 15.00
CA GLU A 23 7.64 5.47 15.96
C GLU A 23 6.99 5.76 17.32
N GLY A 24 7.69 5.43 18.41
CA GLY A 24 7.31 5.82 19.77
C GLY A 24 7.37 7.32 19.96
N ILE A 25 6.41 7.88 20.70
CA ILE A 25 6.36 9.30 21.03
C ILE A 25 6.34 9.46 22.55
N GLY A 26 7.40 10.07 23.07
CA GLY A 26 7.48 10.61 24.43
C GLY A 26 7.54 12.13 24.42
N TYR A 27 7.59 12.72 25.61
CA TYR A 27 7.71 14.17 25.76
C TYR A 27 8.78 14.51 26.80
N TYR A 28 9.70 15.39 26.41
CA TYR A 28 10.70 15.99 27.31
C TYR A 28 10.43 17.50 27.36
N GLU A 29 10.15 18.05 28.54
CA GLU A 29 9.79 19.46 28.74
C GLU A 29 8.74 19.97 27.72
N LYS A 30 7.69 19.18 27.46
CA LYS A 30 6.60 19.43 26.48
C LYS A 30 7.00 19.33 25.00
N LYS A 31 8.29 19.17 24.67
CA LYS A 31 8.76 18.92 23.30
C LYS A 31 8.67 17.42 22.99
N ALA A 32 8.11 17.08 21.84
CA ALA A 32 7.94 15.68 21.43
C ALA A 32 9.31 15.05 21.11
N VAL A 33 9.49 13.78 21.50
CA VAL A 33 10.66 12.97 21.17
C VAL A 33 10.18 11.73 20.42
N PHE A 34 10.64 11.56 19.18
CA PHE A 34 10.31 10.42 18.33
C PHE A 34 11.40 9.35 18.42
N VAL A 35 11.00 8.11 18.69
CA VAL A 35 11.91 6.99 18.96
C VAL A 35 11.45 5.76 18.20
N ASP A 36 12.19 5.37 17.16
CA ASP A 36 11.91 4.13 16.44
C ASP A 36 12.04 2.92 17.37
N TYR A 37 11.21 1.90 17.13
CA TYR A 37 11.17 0.62 17.87
C TYR A 37 10.72 0.69 19.34
N ALA A 38 10.31 1.86 19.83
CA ALA A 38 9.79 2.04 21.18
C ALA A 38 8.25 1.98 21.21
N LEU A 39 7.67 1.36 22.23
CA LEU A 39 6.23 1.11 22.34
C LEU A 39 5.56 1.90 23.47
N PRO A 40 4.25 2.22 23.37
CA PRO A 40 3.53 2.85 24.46
C PRO A 40 3.57 2.02 25.75
N GLY A 41 3.71 2.72 26.88
CA GLY A 41 3.83 2.12 28.20
C GLY A 41 5.27 1.73 28.59
N GLU A 42 6.24 1.94 27.70
CA GLU A 42 7.65 1.69 27.99
C GLU A 42 8.32 2.85 28.71
N LEU A 43 9.29 2.50 29.54
CA LEU A 43 10.36 3.40 29.95
C LEU A 43 11.60 3.06 29.12
N ALA A 44 12.03 3.99 28.27
CA ALA A 44 13.12 3.80 27.32
C ALA A 44 14.31 4.69 27.69
N TYR A 45 15.51 4.14 27.61
CA TYR A 45 16.75 4.91 27.59
C TYR A 45 17.10 5.24 26.15
N VAL A 46 17.15 6.53 25.80
CA VAL A 46 17.25 7.00 24.42
C VAL A 46 18.34 8.05 24.27
N GLU A 47 18.95 8.12 23.09
CA GLU A 47 19.96 9.11 22.72
C GLU A 47 19.43 10.04 21.64
N ILE A 48 19.48 11.35 21.87
CA ILE A 48 19.04 12.34 20.89
C ILE A 48 19.96 12.32 19.67
N THR A 49 19.41 12.05 18.49
CA THR A 49 20.15 12.07 17.21
C THR A 49 20.04 13.41 16.51
N ASP A 50 18.84 14.00 16.54
CA ASP A 50 18.54 15.23 15.82
C ASP A 50 17.64 16.15 16.65
N ASP A 51 17.93 17.45 16.59
CA ASP A 51 17.16 18.49 17.22
C ASP A 51 16.48 19.38 16.19
N PHE A 52 15.14 19.30 16.13
CA PHE A 52 14.30 20.16 15.32
C PHE A 52 13.58 21.19 16.18
N LYS A 53 13.07 22.25 15.54
CA LYS A 53 12.37 23.35 16.24
C LYS A 53 11.24 22.87 17.16
N THR A 54 10.46 21.88 16.74
CA THR A 54 9.25 21.43 17.45
C THR A 54 9.34 20.02 18.04
N TYR A 55 10.42 19.28 17.76
CA TYR A 55 10.60 17.91 18.22
C TYR A 55 12.07 17.48 18.20
N TYR A 56 12.37 16.37 18.86
CA TYR A 56 13.64 15.65 18.74
C TYR A 56 13.41 14.31 18.05
N LYS A 57 14.44 13.81 17.35
CA LYS A 57 14.57 12.39 17.05
C LYS A 57 15.58 11.77 17.99
N ALA A 58 15.31 10.55 18.41
CA ALA A 58 16.21 9.81 19.28
C ALA A 58 16.29 8.34 18.88
N LYS A 59 17.45 7.75 19.12
CA LYS A 59 17.70 6.32 18.95
C LYS A 59 17.40 5.61 20.27
N LEU A 60 16.66 4.51 20.20
CA LEU A 60 16.48 3.61 21.35
C LEU A 60 17.82 2.92 21.67
N ILE A 61 18.33 3.14 22.89
CA ILE A 61 19.55 2.49 23.38
C ILE A 61 19.19 1.22 24.15
N LYS A 62 18.20 1.33 25.06
CA LYS A 62 17.74 0.21 25.88
C LYS A 62 16.30 0.44 26.34
N THR A 63 15.50 -0.61 26.37
CA THR A 63 14.21 -0.59 27.07
C THR A 63 14.44 -0.93 28.54
N ILE A 64 14.14 0.01 29.44
CA ILE A 64 14.28 -0.17 30.90
C ILE A 64 13.08 -0.95 31.44
N LYS A 65 11.88 -0.62 30.97
CA LYS A 65 10.63 -1.33 31.27
C LYS A 65 9.89 -1.59 29.97
N GLU A 66 9.70 -2.86 29.65
CA GLU A 66 9.02 -3.28 28.42
C GLU A 66 7.50 -3.14 28.51
N SER A 67 6.87 -2.90 27.36
CA SER A 67 5.43 -2.97 27.21
C SER A 67 4.96 -4.42 27.19
N LYS A 68 3.75 -4.67 27.69
CA LYS A 68 3.12 -6.00 27.56
C LYS A 68 2.89 -6.41 26.10
N SER A 69 2.84 -5.43 25.22
CA SER A 69 2.70 -5.63 23.77
C SER A 69 4.01 -5.96 23.08
N ARG A 70 5.16 -5.86 23.76
CA ARG A 70 6.46 -6.13 23.13
C ARG A 70 6.61 -7.60 22.83
N ILE A 71 7.02 -7.91 21.60
CA ILE A 71 7.43 -9.25 21.18
C ILE A 71 8.77 -9.17 20.46
N THR A 72 9.45 -10.32 20.35
CA THR A 72 10.63 -10.44 19.48
C THR A 72 10.18 -10.47 18.02
N PRO A 73 10.69 -9.59 17.15
CA PRO A 73 10.43 -9.66 15.72
C PRO A 73 10.84 -11.00 15.14
N PHE A 74 10.00 -11.59 14.28
CA PHE A 74 10.30 -12.86 13.61
C PHE A 74 11.27 -12.68 12.42
N CYS A 75 11.34 -11.46 11.83
CA CYS A 75 12.28 -11.19 10.74
C CYS A 75 13.68 -10.90 11.31
N PRO A 76 14.72 -11.63 10.87
CA PRO A 76 16.07 -11.50 11.43
C PRO A 76 16.71 -10.14 11.15
N ILE A 77 16.31 -9.45 10.07
CA ILE A 77 16.85 -8.14 9.67
C ILE A 77 15.91 -6.98 10.00
N TYR A 78 14.93 -7.19 10.88
CA TYR A 78 13.87 -6.21 11.18
C TYR A 78 14.39 -4.81 11.59
N PHE A 79 15.45 -4.76 12.40
CA PHE A 79 16.00 -3.49 12.90
C PHE A 79 16.91 -2.76 11.89
N GLU A 80 17.20 -3.38 10.75
CA GLU A 80 18.03 -2.81 9.70
C GLU A 80 17.19 -2.45 8.46
N CYS A 81 16.22 -3.31 8.13
CA CYS A 81 15.36 -3.17 6.97
C CYS A 81 14.28 -2.09 7.16
N GLY A 82 14.14 -1.17 6.21
CA GLY A 82 13.07 -0.16 6.22
C GLY A 82 11.67 -0.67 5.83
N GLY A 83 11.50 -1.98 5.62
CA GLY A 83 10.28 -2.56 5.04
C GLY A 83 9.10 -2.75 6.00
N CYS A 84 9.38 -3.02 7.28
CA CYS A 84 8.38 -3.23 8.35
C CYS A 84 8.67 -2.31 9.52
N GLN A 85 7.63 -1.88 10.26
CA GLN A 85 7.76 -0.88 11.33
C GLN A 85 7.18 -1.35 12.67
N THR A 86 6.42 -2.46 12.71
CA THR A 86 5.70 -2.86 13.93
C THR A 86 5.84 -4.34 14.32
N GLN A 87 6.82 -5.10 13.78
CA GLN A 87 7.01 -6.52 14.16
C GLN A 87 7.42 -6.74 15.62
N HIS A 88 7.93 -5.70 16.29
CA HIS A 88 8.26 -5.73 17.72
C HIS A 88 7.03 -5.57 18.63
N MET A 89 5.82 -5.52 18.05
CA MET A 89 4.54 -5.41 18.73
C MET A 89 3.66 -6.63 18.42
N ALA A 90 2.97 -7.13 19.44
CA ALA A 90 1.96 -8.18 19.29
C ALA A 90 0.90 -7.79 18.24
N TYR A 91 0.51 -8.74 17.39
CA TYR A 91 -0.30 -8.45 16.21
C TYR A 91 -1.63 -7.76 16.55
N GLU A 92 -2.35 -8.23 17.57
CA GLU A 92 -3.60 -7.63 18.04
C GLU A 92 -3.42 -6.16 18.46
N ASP A 93 -2.29 -5.82 19.10
CA ASP A 93 -1.99 -4.45 19.50
C ASP A 93 -1.67 -3.57 18.27
N THR A 94 -1.15 -4.16 17.18
CA THR A 94 -0.99 -3.42 15.92
C THR A 94 -2.34 -3.01 15.33
N LEU A 95 -3.37 -3.83 15.49
CA LEU A 95 -4.73 -3.52 15.04
C LEU A 95 -5.35 -2.40 15.88
N LEU A 96 -5.12 -2.43 17.20
CA LEU A 96 -5.52 -1.33 18.09
C LEU A 96 -4.82 -0.03 17.72
N HIS A 97 -3.52 -0.07 17.41
CA HIS A 97 -2.76 1.09 16.96
C HIS A 97 -3.30 1.64 15.63
N LYS A 98 -3.57 0.80 14.64
CA LYS A 98 -4.15 1.23 13.34
C LYS A 98 -5.48 1.96 13.52
N ARG A 99 -6.32 1.49 14.44
CA ARG A 99 -7.55 2.20 14.84
C ARG A 99 -7.24 3.54 15.51
N ASP A 100 -6.27 3.57 16.43
CA ASP A 100 -5.87 4.80 17.13
C ASP A 100 -5.32 5.86 16.17
N LEU A 101 -4.60 5.48 15.10
CA LEU A 101 -4.14 6.43 14.07
C LEU A 101 -5.30 7.22 13.44
N ILE A 102 -6.43 6.56 13.17
CA ILE A 102 -7.65 7.23 12.66
C ILE A 102 -8.21 8.18 13.71
N LEU A 103 -8.32 7.73 14.97
CA LEU A 103 -8.84 8.57 16.05
C LEU A 103 -7.95 9.78 16.33
N GLN A 104 -6.62 9.62 16.32
CA GLN A 104 -5.66 10.69 16.47
C GLN A 104 -5.78 11.71 15.32
N ALA A 105 -5.96 11.24 14.08
CA ALA A 105 -6.15 12.11 12.93
C ALA A 105 -7.46 12.90 13.01
N ILE A 106 -8.57 12.23 13.35
CA ILE A 106 -9.88 12.88 13.56
C ILE A 106 -9.77 13.94 14.66
N LYS A 107 -9.22 13.59 15.83
CA LYS A 107 -9.02 14.53 16.95
C LYS A 107 -8.20 15.75 16.56
N ARG A 108 -7.24 15.58 15.64
CA ARG A 108 -6.34 16.65 15.21
C ARG A 108 -6.97 17.58 14.18
N TYR A 109 -7.74 17.06 13.23
CA TYR A 109 -8.17 17.81 12.04
C TYR A 109 -9.67 18.10 12.00
N VAL A 110 -10.52 17.26 12.58
CA VAL A 110 -11.97 17.47 12.61
C VAL A 110 -12.30 18.39 13.78
N LYS A 111 -12.87 19.57 13.47
CA LYS A 111 -13.13 20.63 14.46
C LYS A 111 -14.46 20.49 15.17
N VAL A 112 -15.36 19.68 14.63
CA VAL A 112 -16.69 19.41 15.22
C VAL A 112 -16.63 18.21 16.16
N PRO A 113 -17.50 18.14 17.19
CA PRO A 113 -17.59 16.97 18.05
C PRO A 113 -17.80 15.69 17.23
N PHE A 114 -16.94 14.70 17.45
CA PHE A 114 -16.97 13.43 16.75
C PHE A 114 -17.22 12.26 17.71
N ASN A 115 -18.22 11.42 17.40
CA ASN A 115 -18.47 10.21 18.17
C ASN A 115 -17.46 9.12 17.79
N THR A 116 -16.48 8.89 18.65
CA THR A 116 -15.41 7.89 18.44
C THR A 116 -15.92 6.45 18.35
N LYS A 117 -17.16 6.16 18.80
CA LYS A 117 -17.80 4.85 18.60
C LYS A 117 -18.11 4.55 17.14
N LYS A 118 -18.09 5.55 16.25
CA LYS A 118 -18.22 5.37 14.81
C LYS A 118 -16.95 4.80 14.14
N VAL A 119 -15.82 4.75 14.87
CA VAL A 119 -14.61 4.06 14.39
C VAL A 119 -14.62 2.64 14.93
N ASP A 120 -14.85 1.68 14.04
CA ASP A 120 -14.92 0.26 14.36
C ASP A 120 -13.54 -0.28 14.81
N LYS A 121 -13.51 -1.53 15.28
CA LYS A 121 -12.25 -2.27 15.44
C LYS A 121 -11.59 -2.46 14.07
N ALA A 122 -10.26 -2.44 14.01
CA ALA A 122 -9.56 -2.71 12.78
C ALA A 122 -9.74 -4.19 12.38
N ILE A 123 -10.03 -4.43 11.10
CA ILE A 123 -10.09 -5.78 10.52
C ILE A 123 -8.67 -6.25 10.27
N GLY A 124 -8.30 -7.37 10.88
CA GLY A 124 -6.98 -7.99 10.75
C GLY A 124 -6.89 -9.08 9.68
N MET A 125 -5.70 -9.66 9.58
CA MET A 125 -5.36 -10.81 8.76
C MET A 125 -5.18 -12.03 9.66
N ASP A 126 -5.83 -13.14 9.31
CA ASP A 126 -5.80 -14.37 10.11
C ASP A 126 -4.40 -14.98 10.17
N ASN A 127 -3.66 -14.90 9.06
CA ASN A 127 -2.26 -15.31 8.95
C ASN A 127 -1.42 -14.13 8.42
N PRO A 128 -0.91 -13.24 9.29
CA PRO A 128 -0.26 -11.97 8.90
C PRO A 128 1.15 -12.11 8.29
N SER A 129 1.49 -13.26 7.68
CA SER A 129 2.79 -13.55 7.05
C SER A 129 2.61 -13.93 5.58
N HIS A 130 3.68 -13.86 4.79
CA HIS A 130 3.72 -14.32 3.40
C HIS A 130 2.59 -13.79 2.50
N TYR A 131 2.14 -12.56 2.76
CA TYR A 131 0.95 -12.01 2.12
C TYR A 131 1.26 -11.19 0.87
N ARG A 132 2.49 -10.68 0.71
CA ARG A 132 2.87 -9.84 -0.44
C ARG A 132 3.02 -10.69 -1.69
N ASN A 133 2.15 -10.43 -2.65
CA ASN A 133 2.06 -11.10 -3.95
C ASN A 133 2.96 -10.47 -5.03
N LYS A 134 3.67 -9.37 -4.72
CA LYS A 134 4.64 -8.75 -5.62
C LYS A 134 5.77 -8.11 -4.83
N ALA A 135 6.99 -8.21 -5.34
CA ALA A 135 8.14 -7.50 -4.83
C ALA A 135 9.02 -6.97 -5.95
N SER A 136 9.50 -5.74 -5.75
CA SER A 136 10.43 -5.04 -6.65
C SER A 136 11.71 -4.81 -5.87
N LEU A 137 12.73 -5.63 -6.10
CA LEU A 137 13.96 -5.60 -5.31
C LEU A 137 15.15 -5.15 -6.17
N PRO A 138 15.97 -4.19 -5.70
CA PRO A 138 17.25 -3.88 -6.32
C PRO A 138 18.15 -5.11 -6.31
N VAL A 139 18.92 -5.25 -7.39
CA VAL A 139 20.01 -6.23 -7.46
C VAL A 139 21.33 -5.45 -7.38
N GLN A 140 22.20 -5.87 -6.47
CA GLN A 140 23.55 -5.29 -6.34
C GLN A 140 24.58 -6.40 -6.26
N TYR A 141 25.79 -6.13 -6.71
CA TYR A 141 26.95 -6.96 -6.46
C TYR A 141 27.65 -6.46 -5.20
N LYS A 142 27.80 -7.32 -4.20
CA LYS A 142 28.39 -7.03 -2.89
C LYS A 142 29.12 -8.28 -2.38
N ASP A 143 30.30 -8.11 -1.79
CA ASP A 143 31.10 -9.19 -1.19
C ASP A 143 31.30 -10.42 -2.11
N GLY A 144 31.58 -10.15 -3.39
CA GLY A 144 31.91 -11.19 -4.38
C GLY A 144 30.70 -11.90 -5.02
N LYS A 145 29.47 -11.48 -4.74
CA LYS A 145 28.25 -12.11 -5.27
C LYS A 145 27.14 -11.11 -5.56
N ASN A 146 26.17 -11.52 -6.37
CA ASN A 146 24.92 -10.76 -6.53
C ASN A 146 24.01 -10.97 -5.30
N VAL A 147 23.39 -9.90 -4.85
CA VAL A 147 22.44 -9.87 -3.73
C VAL A 147 21.19 -9.08 -4.11
N ILE A 148 20.08 -9.44 -3.47
CA ILE A 148 18.85 -8.65 -3.42
C ILE A 148 18.67 -8.13 -2.00
N GLY A 149 18.00 -6.99 -1.87
CA GLY A 149 17.80 -6.38 -0.57
C GLY A 149 16.76 -5.29 -0.57
N MET A 150 16.55 -4.72 0.61
CA MET A 150 15.73 -3.54 0.83
C MET A 150 16.61 -2.44 1.40
N TYR A 151 16.26 -1.17 1.11
CA TYR A 151 17.00 -0.06 1.69
C TYR A 151 16.66 0.10 3.18
N GLN A 152 17.68 0.41 3.98
CA GLN A 152 17.50 0.83 5.36
C GLN A 152 16.68 2.14 5.42
N ALA A 153 15.87 2.29 6.46
CA ALA A 153 15.01 3.45 6.63
C ALA A 153 15.80 4.76 6.56
N GLY A 154 15.39 5.67 5.67
CA GLY A 154 16.02 6.99 5.53
C GLY A 154 17.38 7.01 4.82
N THR A 155 17.85 5.89 4.27
CA THR A 155 19.15 5.81 3.58
C THR A 155 19.04 5.12 2.21
N ASN A 156 20.13 5.15 1.43
CA ASN A 156 20.29 4.32 0.21
C ASN A 156 21.18 3.09 0.49
N HIS A 157 21.36 2.72 1.76
CA HIS A 157 22.15 1.55 2.15
C HIS A 157 21.30 0.29 1.96
N LEU A 158 21.77 -0.64 1.13
CA LEU A 158 21.08 -1.89 0.85
C LEU A 158 21.37 -2.93 1.94
N VAL A 159 20.30 -3.37 2.60
CA VAL A 159 20.30 -4.50 3.54
C VAL A 159 19.89 -5.74 2.76
N ASP A 160 20.86 -6.62 2.51
CA ASP A 160 20.63 -7.86 1.77
C ASP A 160 19.97 -8.94 2.64
N PHE A 161 19.15 -9.78 2.02
CA PHE A 161 18.51 -10.91 2.67
C PHE A 161 18.28 -12.07 1.71
N LYS A 162 18.11 -13.26 2.29
CA LYS A 162 17.72 -14.48 1.56
C LYS A 162 16.22 -14.73 1.61
N ASP A 163 15.56 -14.24 2.65
CA ASP A 163 14.15 -14.47 2.89
C ASP A 163 13.50 -13.22 3.50
N CYS A 164 12.23 -12.99 3.13
CA CYS A 164 11.41 -11.91 3.61
C CYS A 164 10.06 -12.50 4.06
N PRO A 165 9.79 -12.62 5.38
CA PRO A 165 8.64 -13.42 5.83
C PRO A 165 7.27 -12.75 5.61
N VAL A 166 7.24 -11.54 5.06
CA VAL A 166 6.00 -10.89 4.59
C VAL A 166 5.77 -11.08 3.08
N GLN A 167 6.77 -11.54 2.33
CA GLN A 167 6.64 -11.94 0.93
C GLN A 167 6.20 -13.39 0.80
N ASP A 168 5.43 -13.68 -0.25
CA ASP A 168 5.10 -15.05 -0.61
C ASP A 168 6.38 -15.89 -0.80
N ASN A 169 6.32 -17.14 -0.33
CA ASN A 169 7.46 -18.06 -0.34
C ASN A 169 8.00 -18.34 -1.74
N ASP A 170 7.15 -18.42 -2.76
CA ASP A 170 7.61 -18.63 -4.13
C ASP A 170 8.35 -17.40 -4.65
N ILE A 171 7.93 -16.19 -4.27
CA ILE A 171 8.66 -14.98 -4.62
C ILE A 171 10.09 -15.04 -4.04
N ASN A 172 10.23 -15.37 -2.76
CA ASN A 172 11.55 -15.53 -2.12
C ASN A 172 12.37 -16.64 -2.80
N LYS A 173 11.75 -17.78 -3.11
CA LYS A 173 12.37 -18.88 -3.87
C LYS A 173 12.87 -18.42 -5.24
N PHE A 174 12.05 -17.71 -6.04
CA PHE A 174 12.42 -17.30 -7.38
C PHE A 174 13.51 -16.23 -7.41
N PHE A 175 13.56 -15.29 -6.45
CA PHE A 175 14.72 -14.41 -6.32
C PHE A 175 16.01 -15.20 -6.10
N ASN A 176 16.00 -16.17 -5.17
CA ASN A 176 17.18 -17.00 -4.89
C ASN A 176 17.59 -17.86 -6.09
N LEU A 177 16.62 -18.42 -6.83
CA LEU A 177 16.90 -19.17 -8.06
C LEU A 177 17.54 -18.30 -9.13
N ILE A 178 17.02 -17.08 -9.34
CA ILE A 178 17.58 -16.13 -10.29
C ILE A 178 19.00 -15.72 -9.90
N LEU A 179 19.25 -15.38 -8.63
CA LEU A 179 20.61 -15.04 -8.16
C LEU A 179 21.59 -16.20 -8.37
N ASN A 180 21.17 -17.45 -8.12
CA ASN A 180 21.98 -18.63 -8.37
C ASN A 180 22.30 -18.81 -9.87
N GLN A 181 21.33 -18.54 -10.75
CA GLN A 181 21.57 -18.58 -12.20
C GLN A 181 22.49 -17.46 -12.67
N MET A 182 22.35 -16.26 -12.12
CA MET A 182 23.26 -15.16 -12.42
C MET A 182 24.71 -15.53 -12.05
N GLU A 183 24.92 -16.16 -10.88
CA GLU A 183 26.24 -16.65 -10.45
C GLU A 183 26.80 -17.71 -11.41
N LYS A 184 26.02 -18.73 -11.76
CA LYS A 184 26.41 -19.80 -12.70
C LYS A 184 26.78 -19.26 -14.08
N ARG A 185 26.06 -18.24 -14.55
CA ARG A 185 26.25 -17.57 -15.84
C ARG A 185 27.28 -16.45 -15.78
N LYS A 186 27.90 -16.20 -14.62
CA LYS A 186 28.85 -15.09 -14.37
C LYS A 186 28.27 -13.71 -14.72
N MET A 187 26.96 -13.55 -14.59
CA MET A 187 26.26 -12.28 -14.78
C MET A 187 26.44 -11.40 -13.55
N ASN A 188 26.72 -10.13 -13.76
CA ASN A 188 26.82 -9.15 -12.68
C ASN A 188 25.57 -8.27 -12.60
N ALA A 189 25.30 -7.75 -11.42
CA ALA A 189 24.37 -6.64 -11.24
C ALA A 189 24.92 -5.35 -11.89
N PHE A 190 24.03 -4.37 -12.07
CA PHE A 190 24.35 -3.09 -12.72
C PHE A 190 25.53 -2.34 -12.08
N ASN A 191 25.62 -2.33 -10.75
CA ASN A 191 26.71 -1.65 -10.03
C ASN A 191 28.10 -2.30 -10.23
N ARG A 192 28.18 -3.45 -10.92
CA ARG A 192 29.42 -4.13 -11.30
C ARG A 192 29.51 -4.36 -12.82
N GLY A 193 28.90 -3.45 -13.59
CA GLY A 193 29.02 -3.43 -15.05
C GLY A 193 28.14 -4.44 -15.80
N GLY A 194 27.21 -5.12 -15.11
CA GLY A 194 26.13 -5.84 -15.79
C GLY A 194 24.92 -4.95 -16.06
N ASN A 195 23.79 -5.55 -16.44
CA ASN A 195 22.61 -4.79 -16.89
C ASN A 195 21.44 -4.78 -15.91
N ILE A 196 21.33 -5.79 -15.04
CA ILE A 196 20.18 -5.93 -14.13
C ILE A 196 20.28 -4.92 -12.99
N ARG A 197 19.32 -4.00 -12.92
CA ARG A 197 19.16 -3.01 -11.84
C ARG A 197 18.19 -3.49 -10.77
N PHE A 198 17.05 -4.02 -11.20
CA PHE A 198 16.01 -4.55 -10.32
C PHE A 198 15.42 -5.81 -10.92
N ILE A 199 14.91 -6.68 -10.06
CA ILE A 199 14.03 -7.77 -10.46
C ILE A 199 12.68 -7.52 -9.79
N VAL A 200 11.62 -7.59 -10.58
CA VAL A 200 10.24 -7.55 -10.10
C VAL A 200 9.64 -8.93 -10.28
N ILE A 201 9.12 -9.51 -9.20
CA ILE A 201 8.41 -10.79 -9.25
C ILE A 201 7.01 -10.58 -8.70
N ARG A 202 6.01 -11.01 -9.45
CA ARG A 202 4.62 -11.11 -9.01
C ARG A 202 4.21 -12.58 -9.01
N LYS A 203 3.46 -12.99 -8.00
CA LYS A 203 2.76 -14.26 -7.92
C LYS A 203 1.26 -13.99 -7.81
N THR A 204 0.44 -14.70 -8.58
CA THR A 204 -1.01 -14.70 -8.39
C THR A 204 -1.40 -15.72 -7.32
N LYS A 205 -2.31 -15.36 -6.42
CA LYS A 205 -2.63 -16.15 -5.23
C LYS A 205 -3.40 -17.42 -5.57
N LEU A 206 -4.44 -17.33 -6.41
CA LEU A 206 -5.30 -18.48 -6.70
C LEU A 206 -4.76 -19.37 -7.84
N THR A 207 -4.24 -18.77 -8.90
CA THR A 207 -3.74 -19.50 -10.08
C THR A 207 -2.27 -19.93 -9.96
N ASN A 208 -1.54 -19.41 -8.96
CA ASN A 208 -0.12 -19.71 -8.71
C ASN A 208 0.83 -19.41 -9.89
N GLU A 209 0.48 -18.43 -10.71
CA GLU A 209 1.32 -17.98 -11.82
C GLU A 209 2.38 -17.00 -11.34
N ILE A 210 3.59 -17.15 -11.88
CA ILE A 210 4.74 -16.30 -11.60
C ILE A 210 5.04 -15.44 -12.82
N GLN A 211 5.10 -14.12 -12.59
CA GLN A 211 5.53 -13.12 -13.56
C GLN A 211 6.86 -12.53 -13.11
N ILE A 212 7.86 -12.56 -13.99
CA ILE A 212 9.21 -12.04 -13.74
C ILE A 212 9.45 -10.86 -14.68
N SER A 213 9.96 -9.75 -14.16
CA SER A 213 10.42 -8.62 -14.97
C SER A 213 11.83 -8.23 -14.55
N PHE A 214 12.74 -8.30 -15.52
CA PHE A 214 14.11 -7.82 -15.37
C PHE A 214 14.14 -6.35 -15.77
N ILE A 215 14.44 -5.47 -14.80
CA ILE A 215 14.60 -4.04 -15.07
C ILE A 215 16.07 -3.79 -15.36
N VAL A 216 16.37 -3.41 -16.59
CA VAL A 216 17.74 -3.26 -17.12
C VAL A 216 18.01 -1.83 -17.57
N ASN A 217 19.28 -1.40 -17.57
CA ASN A 217 19.68 -0.12 -18.17
C ASN A 217 19.64 -0.18 -19.72
N GLU A 218 19.99 -1.32 -20.30
CA GLU A 218 19.98 -1.60 -21.73
C GLU A 218 19.65 -3.08 -21.98
N SER A 219 19.18 -3.39 -23.18
CA SER A 219 18.82 -4.77 -23.55
C SER A 219 20.05 -5.68 -23.50
N SER A 220 19.86 -6.91 -23.01
CA SER A 220 20.96 -7.84 -22.74
C SER A 220 20.58 -9.26 -23.11
N GLU A 221 21.32 -9.86 -24.05
CA GLU A 221 21.08 -11.25 -24.47
C GLU A 221 21.19 -12.22 -23.28
N ASP A 222 22.15 -12.03 -22.37
CA ASP A 222 22.27 -12.85 -21.15
C ASP A 222 21.00 -12.80 -20.27
N VAL A 223 20.34 -11.64 -20.19
CA VAL A 223 19.09 -11.46 -19.44
C VAL A 223 17.93 -12.14 -20.16
N ILE A 224 17.89 -12.03 -21.50
CA ILE A 224 16.89 -12.71 -22.34
C ILE A 224 17.04 -14.23 -22.20
N GLU A 225 18.25 -14.77 -22.30
CA GLU A 225 18.53 -16.20 -22.12
C GLU A 225 18.18 -16.69 -20.72
N LEU A 226 18.50 -15.90 -19.68
CA LEU A 226 18.10 -16.18 -18.31
C LEU A 226 16.58 -16.24 -18.19
N GLY A 227 15.87 -15.27 -18.78
CA GLY A 227 14.41 -15.24 -18.78
C GLY A 227 13.77 -16.45 -19.46
N LYS A 228 14.28 -16.84 -20.64
CA LYS A 228 13.86 -18.06 -21.35
C LYS A 228 14.09 -19.31 -20.50
N TYR A 229 15.28 -19.43 -19.89
CA TYR A 229 15.61 -20.53 -19.00
C TYR A 229 14.62 -20.63 -17.82
N MET A 230 14.28 -19.50 -17.18
CA MET A 230 13.33 -19.51 -16.07
C MET A 230 11.94 -19.99 -16.51
N LYS A 231 11.47 -19.57 -17.70
CA LYS A 231 10.19 -20.03 -18.27
C LYS A 231 10.19 -21.51 -18.62
N GLU A 232 11.27 -22.02 -19.20
CA GLU A 232 11.39 -23.43 -19.63
C GLU A 232 11.55 -24.37 -18.44
N LYS A 233 12.29 -23.95 -17.41
CA LYS A 233 12.63 -24.80 -16.27
C LYS A 233 11.50 -24.91 -15.25
N PHE A 234 10.68 -23.88 -15.10
CA PHE A 234 9.66 -23.79 -14.06
C PHE A 234 8.28 -23.55 -14.69
N VAL A 235 7.38 -24.51 -14.51
CA VAL A 235 6.03 -24.47 -15.10
C VAL A 235 5.21 -23.32 -14.53
N GLU A 236 5.47 -22.95 -13.27
CA GLU A 236 4.80 -21.85 -12.56
C GLU A 236 5.16 -20.49 -13.16
N VAL A 237 6.31 -20.35 -13.83
CA VAL A 237 6.67 -19.10 -14.53
C VAL A 237 5.81 -19.01 -15.78
N SER A 238 4.85 -18.08 -15.78
CA SER A 238 3.90 -17.90 -16.88
C SER A 238 4.27 -16.73 -17.78
N SER A 239 4.99 -15.73 -17.27
CA SER A 239 5.26 -14.48 -17.98
C SER A 239 6.63 -13.92 -17.61
N VAL A 240 7.47 -13.61 -18.60
CA VAL A 240 8.83 -13.08 -18.39
C VAL A 240 9.08 -11.88 -19.29
N TYR A 241 9.52 -10.78 -18.70
CA TYR A 241 9.77 -9.51 -19.41
C TYR A 241 11.18 -8.97 -19.18
N GLU A 242 11.72 -8.33 -20.22
CA GLU A 242 12.78 -7.34 -20.11
C GLU A 242 12.15 -5.95 -20.14
N VAL A 243 12.58 -5.05 -19.26
CA VAL A 243 12.11 -3.67 -19.21
C VAL A 243 13.30 -2.72 -19.17
N ILE A 244 13.44 -1.91 -20.20
CA ILE A 244 14.55 -0.97 -20.35
C ILE A 244 14.22 0.31 -19.61
N ASN A 245 15.01 0.61 -18.59
CA ASN A 245 14.95 1.82 -17.81
C ASN A 245 16.34 2.46 -17.74
N LYS A 246 16.57 3.44 -18.62
CA LYS A 246 17.84 4.19 -18.72
C LYS A 246 18.01 5.24 -17.63
N ASP A 247 16.92 5.71 -17.03
CA ASP A 247 17.00 6.71 -15.98
C ASP A 247 17.34 6.08 -14.63
N VAL A 248 18.61 6.17 -14.26
CA VAL A 248 19.11 5.65 -12.98
C VAL A 248 18.55 6.37 -11.75
N LYS A 249 17.98 7.57 -11.93
CA LYS A 249 17.39 8.39 -10.87
C LYS A 249 15.87 8.23 -10.79
N SER A 250 15.25 7.62 -11.79
CA SER A 250 13.80 7.40 -11.80
C SER A 250 13.38 6.53 -10.62
N ARG A 251 12.25 6.91 -10.01
CA ARG A 251 11.56 6.09 -9.00
C ARG A 251 10.60 5.09 -9.62
N GLU A 252 10.29 5.24 -10.90
CA GLU A 252 9.45 4.31 -11.66
C GLU A 252 10.32 3.19 -12.21
N PHE A 253 9.90 1.95 -12.00
CA PHE A 253 10.60 0.77 -12.50
C PHE A 253 10.26 0.50 -13.96
N PHE A 254 8.96 0.53 -14.26
CA PHE A 254 8.43 0.19 -15.58
C PHE A 254 8.42 1.39 -16.50
N THR A 255 8.80 1.16 -17.75
CA THR A 255 8.71 2.13 -18.84
C THR A 255 7.85 1.54 -19.96
N ASN A 256 7.59 2.33 -21.00
CA ASN A 256 6.95 1.83 -22.22
C ASN A 256 7.90 0.93 -23.05
N ASP A 257 9.20 0.93 -22.75
CA ASP A 257 10.21 0.12 -23.43
C ASP A 257 10.33 -1.23 -22.71
N LYS A 258 9.33 -2.10 -22.95
CA LYS A 258 9.23 -3.44 -22.36
C LYS A 258 8.99 -4.49 -23.44
N THR A 259 9.69 -5.60 -23.32
CA THR A 259 9.64 -6.71 -24.28
C THR A 259 9.31 -8.01 -23.56
N LEU A 260 8.30 -8.73 -24.06
CA LEU A 260 8.00 -10.08 -23.60
C LEU A 260 9.13 -11.02 -24.04
N ILE A 261 9.87 -11.58 -23.10
CA ILE A 261 10.94 -12.56 -23.37
C ILE A 261 10.31 -13.93 -23.65
N ALA A 262 9.39 -14.38 -22.80
CA ALA A 262 8.79 -15.71 -22.90
C ALA A 262 7.46 -15.82 -22.14
N GLY A 263 6.59 -16.71 -22.59
CA GLY A 263 5.30 -17.01 -21.96
C GLY A 263 4.17 -16.09 -22.42
N ASN A 264 3.28 -15.74 -21.48
CA ASN A 264 2.08 -14.94 -21.73
C ASN A 264 2.34 -13.45 -21.45
N GLU A 265 1.57 -12.57 -22.10
CA GLU A 265 1.64 -11.13 -21.84
C GLU A 265 1.14 -10.71 -20.45
N THR A 266 0.29 -11.55 -19.86
CA THR A 266 -0.34 -11.31 -18.57
C THR A 266 -0.26 -12.55 -17.70
N VAL A 267 -0.41 -12.33 -16.39
CA VAL A 267 -0.79 -13.38 -15.45
C VAL A 267 -2.21 -13.16 -14.98
N THR A 268 -2.92 -14.24 -14.64
CA THR A 268 -4.32 -14.17 -14.24
C THR A 268 -4.45 -14.31 -12.73
N GLU A 269 -5.04 -13.34 -12.05
CA GLU A 269 -5.47 -13.46 -10.65
C GLU A 269 -6.99 -13.64 -10.60
N GLU A 270 -7.48 -14.35 -9.58
CA GLU A 270 -8.90 -14.43 -9.30
C GLU A 270 -9.18 -13.96 -7.86
N MET A 271 -10.27 -13.22 -7.68
CA MET A 271 -10.72 -12.75 -6.37
C MET A 271 -12.24 -12.70 -6.35
N ASN A 272 -12.88 -13.46 -5.45
CA ASN A 272 -14.34 -13.53 -5.35
C ASN A 272 -15.05 -13.85 -6.68
N GLY A 273 -14.51 -14.80 -7.46
CA GLY A 273 -15.04 -15.17 -8.78
C GLY A 273 -14.80 -14.14 -9.89
N ILE A 274 -14.08 -13.04 -9.61
CA ILE A 274 -13.71 -12.02 -10.57
C ILE A 274 -12.29 -12.30 -11.06
N THR A 275 -12.12 -12.35 -12.38
CA THR A 275 -10.85 -12.60 -13.06
C THR A 275 -10.16 -11.28 -13.41
N PHE A 276 -8.87 -11.16 -13.10
CA PHE A 276 -8.03 -10.01 -13.42
C PHE A 276 -6.80 -10.46 -14.22
N LYS A 277 -6.62 -9.93 -15.43
CA LYS A 277 -5.39 -10.12 -16.20
C LYS A 277 -4.40 -8.98 -15.93
N LEU A 278 -3.22 -9.34 -15.45
CA LEU A 278 -2.23 -8.41 -14.94
C LEU A 278 -1.01 -8.36 -15.86
N LYS A 279 -0.87 -7.24 -16.58
CA LYS A 279 0.38 -6.84 -17.24
C LYS A 279 1.46 -6.52 -16.19
N PRO A 280 2.76 -6.58 -16.51
CA PRO A 280 3.84 -6.36 -15.53
C PRO A 280 3.69 -5.07 -14.71
N ASP A 281 3.38 -3.97 -15.39
CA ASP A 281 3.24 -2.62 -14.87
C ASP A 281 1.85 -2.32 -14.28
N ALA A 282 0.88 -3.23 -14.43
CA ALA A 282 -0.46 -3.05 -13.86
C ALA A 282 -0.40 -2.93 -12.34
N PHE A 283 -1.06 -1.90 -11.80
CA PHE A 283 -1.28 -1.78 -10.37
C PHE A 283 -2.32 -2.82 -9.93
N PHE A 284 -1.99 -3.53 -8.85
CA PHE A 284 -2.87 -4.46 -8.18
C PHE A 284 -2.49 -4.48 -6.70
N GLN A 285 -3.46 -4.75 -5.83
CA GLN A 285 -3.21 -4.77 -4.40
C GLN A 285 -2.16 -5.82 -4.05
N LEU A 286 -1.17 -5.46 -3.23
CA LEU A 286 -0.06 -6.37 -2.90
C LEU A 286 -0.50 -7.52 -1.99
N ASN A 287 -1.65 -7.40 -1.33
CA ASN A 287 -2.20 -8.41 -0.43
C ASN A 287 -3.59 -8.83 -0.93
N THR A 288 -3.65 -9.84 -1.81
CA THR A 288 -4.91 -10.31 -2.42
C THR A 288 -5.98 -10.64 -1.36
N THR A 289 -5.59 -11.24 -0.23
CA THR A 289 -6.55 -11.62 0.84
C THR A 289 -7.17 -10.42 1.52
N GLN A 290 -6.39 -9.37 1.79
CA GLN A 290 -6.92 -8.15 2.41
C GLN A 290 -7.61 -7.24 1.40
N ALA A 291 -7.21 -7.29 0.12
CA ALA A 291 -7.92 -6.63 -0.97
C ALA A 291 -9.36 -7.14 -1.08
N ASP A 292 -9.56 -8.46 -1.06
CA ASP A 292 -10.89 -9.07 -1.05
C ASP A 292 -11.73 -8.58 0.13
N LYS A 293 -11.16 -8.63 1.35
CA LYS A 293 -11.83 -8.10 2.56
C LYS A 293 -12.17 -6.61 2.42
N LEU A 294 -11.29 -5.79 1.81
CA LEU A 294 -11.54 -4.37 1.57
C LEU A 294 -12.72 -4.14 0.62
N TYR A 295 -12.77 -4.87 -0.50
CA TYR A 295 -13.85 -4.71 -1.48
C TYR A 295 -15.19 -5.24 -0.95
N GLN A 296 -15.18 -6.36 -0.23
CA GLN A 296 -16.36 -6.86 0.49
C GLN A 296 -16.84 -5.85 1.53
N LEU A 297 -15.94 -5.22 2.28
CA LEU A 297 -16.27 -4.18 3.25
C LEU A 297 -16.90 -2.95 2.59
N ILE A 298 -16.44 -2.55 1.40
CA ILE A 298 -17.07 -1.49 0.61
C ILE A 298 -18.51 -1.86 0.26
N VAL A 299 -18.76 -3.11 -0.18
CA VAL A 299 -20.11 -3.60 -0.49
C VAL A 299 -20.99 -3.62 0.76
N GLU A 300 -20.49 -4.19 1.86
CA GLU A 300 -21.21 -4.32 3.14
C GLU A 300 -21.59 -2.94 3.69
N LYS A 301 -20.61 -2.04 3.83
CA LYS A 301 -20.83 -0.70 4.40
C LYS A 301 -21.53 0.24 3.41
N GLY A 302 -21.41 0.01 2.12
CA GLY A 302 -22.05 0.85 1.10
C GLY A 302 -23.58 0.76 1.11
N GLU A 303 -24.15 -0.29 1.72
CA GLU A 303 -25.60 -0.54 1.84
C GLU A 303 -26.32 -0.33 0.49
N PHE A 304 -25.74 -0.89 -0.56
CA PHE A 304 -26.19 -0.69 -1.94
C PHE A 304 -27.55 -1.33 -2.22
N THR A 305 -28.35 -0.69 -3.09
CA THR A 305 -29.63 -1.23 -3.57
C THR A 305 -29.62 -1.46 -5.07
N LYS A 306 -30.45 -2.39 -5.56
CA LYS A 306 -30.61 -2.70 -6.99
C LYS A 306 -31.06 -1.51 -7.84
N ASN A 307 -31.49 -0.41 -7.22
CA ASN A 307 -31.90 0.81 -7.90
C ASN A 307 -30.79 1.86 -7.98
N ASP A 308 -29.71 1.70 -7.20
CA ASP A 308 -28.67 2.71 -7.07
C ASP A 308 -27.91 2.88 -8.39
N ILE A 309 -27.64 4.14 -8.74
CA ILE A 309 -26.60 4.51 -9.70
C ILE A 309 -25.32 4.84 -8.92
N VAL A 310 -24.26 4.09 -9.18
CA VAL A 310 -22.97 4.25 -8.49
C VAL A 310 -21.92 4.84 -9.43
N VAL A 311 -21.09 5.73 -8.89
CA VAL A 311 -19.83 6.13 -9.52
C VAL A 311 -18.68 5.52 -8.72
N ASP A 312 -17.83 4.75 -9.38
CA ASP A 312 -16.54 4.30 -8.87
C ASP A 312 -15.48 5.30 -9.36
N ALA A 313 -15.00 6.15 -8.46
CA ALA A 313 -14.07 7.23 -8.73
C ALA A 313 -12.63 6.77 -8.45
N TYR A 314 -11.72 7.04 -9.40
CA TYR A 314 -10.35 6.51 -9.40
C TYR A 314 -10.35 4.99 -9.57
N SER A 315 -11.13 4.50 -10.54
CA SER A 315 -11.48 3.07 -10.61
C SER A 315 -10.29 2.16 -10.90
N GLY A 316 -9.15 2.67 -11.39
CA GLY A 316 -8.01 1.84 -11.77
C GLY A 316 -8.42 0.80 -12.82
N ILE A 317 -8.20 -0.49 -12.53
CA ILE A 317 -8.66 -1.63 -13.36
C ILE A 317 -10.09 -2.10 -13.00
N ALA A 318 -10.86 -1.26 -12.30
CA ALA A 318 -12.25 -1.44 -11.89
C ALA A 318 -12.56 -2.58 -10.88
N PRO A 319 -11.70 -2.90 -9.89
CA PRO A 319 -12.04 -3.94 -8.91
C PRO A 319 -13.27 -3.55 -8.07
N ILE A 320 -13.37 -2.29 -7.60
CA ILE A 320 -14.51 -1.82 -6.80
C ILE A 320 -15.80 -1.90 -7.62
N ALA A 321 -15.78 -1.38 -8.85
CA ALA A 321 -16.94 -1.47 -9.74
C ALA A 321 -17.42 -2.92 -9.94
N LEU A 322 -16.50 -3.88 -10.11
CA LEU A 322 -16.82 -5.30 -10.28
C LEU A 322 -17.47 -5.92 -9.03
N TYR A 323 -17.02 -5.54 -7.83
CA TYR A 323 -17.64 -5.98 -6.57
C TYR A 323 -19.01 -5.34 -6.34
N VAL A 324 -19.20 -4.08 -6.73
CA VAL A 324 -20.44 -3.35 -6.52
C VAL A 324 -21.50 -3.68 -7.56
N ALA A 325 -21.11 -3.95 -8.80
CA ALA A 325 -22.00 -4.20 -9.94
C ALA A 325 -23.14 -5.21 -9.67
N PRO A 326 -22.91 -6.35 -9.01
CA PRO A 326 -23.97 -7.30 -8.69
C PRO A 326 -25.06 -6.72 -7.77
N HIS A 327 -24.82 -5.63 -7.06
CA HIS A 327 -25.73 -5.08 -6.04
C HIS A 327 -26.55 -3.89 -6.52
N VAL A 328 -26.26 -3.34 -7.71
CA VAL A 328 -26.76 -2.03 -8.14
C VAL A 328 -27.35 -2.04 -9.53
N LYS A 329 -28.03 -0.95 -9.89
CA LYS A 329 -28.58 -0.79 -11.24
C LYS A 329 -27.47 -0.61 -12.25
N LYS A 330 -26.50 0.25 -11.92
CA LYS A 330 -25.46 0.68 -12.85
C LYS A 330 -24.26 1.25 -12.12
N VAL A 331 -23.05 0.97 -12.63
CA VAL A 331 -21.80 1.56 -12.17
C VAL A 331 -21.16 2.37 -13.28
N TYR A 332 -20.69 3.58 -12.99
CA TYR A 332 -19.82 4.36 -13.85
C TYR A 332 -18.40 4.34 -13.27
N ALA A 333 -17.49 3.62 -13.90
CA ALA A 333 -16.10 3.47 -13.46
C ALA A 333 -15.23 4.53 -14.14
N ILE A 334 -14.78 5.54 -13.39
CA ILE A 334 -14.06 6.70 -13.92
C ILE A 334 -12.59 6.62 -13.54
N GLU A 335 -11.72 6.59 -14.57
CA GLU A 335 -10.27 6.54 -14.43
C GLU A 335 -9.62 7.60 -15.33
N ALA A 336 -8.61 8.31 -14.82
CA ALA A 336 -7.93 9.37 -15.55
C ALA A 336 -6.71 8.86 -16.35
N LEU A 337 -6.07 7.79 -15.90
CA LEU A 337 -4.94 7.15 -16.56
C LEU A 337 -5.43 6.22 -17.67
N LYS A 338 -5.12 6.59 -18.91
CA LYS A 338 -5.52 5.85 -20.12
C LYS A 338 -5.18 4.36 -20.04
N ALA A 339 -3.96 4.00 -19.62
CA ALA A 339 -3.54 2.60 -19.53
C ALA A 339 -4.36 1.79 -18.51
N SER A 340 -4.75 2.40 -17.38
CA SER A 340 -5.61 1.76 -16.38
C SER A 340 -7.05 1.64 -16.88
N HIS A 341 -7.56 2.68 -17.56
CA HIS A 341 -8.87 2.67 -18.19
C HIS A 341 -9.02 1.59 -19.27
N GLU A 342 -8.02 1.44 -20.15
CA GLU A 342 -8.00 0.36 -21.16
C GLU A 342 -7.99 -1.02 -20.50
N SER A 343 -7.18 -1.19 -19.45
CA SER A 343 -7.15 -2.43 -18.66
C SER A 343 -8.49 -2.71 -17.96
N ALA A 344 -9.20 -1.67 -17.49
CA ALA A 344 -10.53 -1.79 -16.90
C ALA A 344 -11.56 -2.26 -17.92
N ILE A 345 -11.54 -1.75 -19.17
CA ILE A 345 -12.43 -2.21 -20.24
C ILE A 345 -12.24 -3.70 -20.49
N GLU A 346 -10.98 -4.16 -20.61
CA GLU A 346 -10.65 -5.57 -20.78
C GLU A 346 -11.18 -6.41 -19.61
N THR A 347 -10.91 -5.97 -18.37
CA THR A 347 -11.35 -6.67 -17.15
C THR A 347 -12.88 -6.76 -17.05
N ILE A 348 -13.61 -5.67 -17.32
CA ILE A 348 -15.07 -5.64 -17.30
C ILE A 348 -15.66 -6.62 -18.32
N LYS A 349 -15.10 -6.62 -19.54
CA LYS A 349 -15.53 -7.52 -20.61
C LYS A 349 -15.28 -8.99 -20.25
N GLU A 350 -14.11 -9.30 -19.69
CA GLU A 350 -13.75 -10.67 -19.29
C GLU A 350 -14.66 -11.24 -18.20
N ASN A 351 -15.17 -10.38 -17.32
CA ASN A 351 -16.08 -10.76 -16.25
C ASN A 351 -17.57 -10.68 -16.66
N ASN A 352 -17.85 -10.46 -17.94
CA ASN A 352 -19.20 -10.39 -18.51
C ASN A 352 -20.12 -9.40 -17.76
N GLN A 353 -19.58 -8.26 -17.31
CA GLN A 353 -20.36 -7.25 -16.59
C GLN A 353 -20.90 -6.17 -17.54
N GLU A 354 -22.20 -6.22 -17.82
CA GLU A 354 -22.85 -5.27 -18.75
C GLU A 354 -23.30 -3.97 -18.08
N ASN A 355 -23.50 -3.97 -16.76
CA ASN A 355 -23.99 -2.80 -16.02
C ASN A 355 -22.87 -1.88 -15.51
N ILE A 356 -21.62 -2.11 -15.93
CA ILE A 356 -20.47 -1.23 -15.67
C ILE A 356 -20.13 -0.45 -16.94
N ILE A 357 -20.09 0.87 -16.83
CA ILE A 357 -19.66 1.77 -17.91
C ILE A 357 -18.31 2.39 -17.55
N PRO A 358 -17.22 1.98 -18.20
CA PRO A 358 -15.92 2.62 -18.03
C PRO A 358 -15.92 4.00 -18.71
N MET A 359 -15.29 5.00 -18.07
CA MET A 359 -15.15 6.36 -18.58
C MET A 359 -13.73 6.87 -18.33
N LEU A 360 -13.14 7.51 -19.34
CA LEU A 360 -11.81 8.11 -19.26
C LEU A 360 -11.91 9.59 -18.86
N GLY A 361 -11.25 9.99 -17.77
CA GLY A 361 -11.06 11.38 -17.39
C GLY A 361 -11.06 11.66 -15.89
N ASP A 362 -10.89 12.93 -15.52
CA ASP A 362 -11.08 13.39 -14.14
C ASP A 362 -12.56 13.26 -13.73
N VAL A 363 -12.79 12.76 -12.51
CA VAL A 363 -14.14 12.47 -11.97
C VAL A 363 -15.05 13.69 -12.04
N LYS A 364 -14.57 14.89 -11.68
CA LYS A 364 -15.40 16.10 -11.69
C LYS A 364 -15.70 16.53 -13.12
N GLU A 365 -14.71 16.47 -14.00
CA GLU A 365 -14.89 16.85 -15.41
C GLU A 365 -15.89 15.93 -16.10
N VAL A 366 -15.75 14.62 -15.91
CA VAL A 366 -16.65 13.61 -16.47
C VAL A 366 -18.07 13.83 -15.96
N LEU A 367 -18.28 14.00 -14.67
CA LEU A 367 -19.62 14.22 -14.11
C LEU A 367 -20.22 15.59 -14.51
N ASN A 368 -19.41 16.65 -14.61
CA ASN A 368 -19.88 17.96 -15.07
C ASN A 368 -20.31 17.95 -16.55
N LYS A 369 -19.61 17.18 -17.40
CA LYS A 369 -19.96 16.99 -18.82
C LYS A 369 -21.19 16.10 -18.99
N ASN A 370 -21.42 15.17 -18.07
CA ASN A 370 -22.51 14.18 -18.12
C ASN A 370 -23.56 14.44 -17.03
N ARG A 371 -24.21 15.62 -17.05
CA ARG A 371 -25.18 16.04 -16.01
C ARG A 371 -26.42 15.16 -15.86
N ASN A 372 -26.67 14.29 -16.85
CA ASN A 372 -27.71 13.26 -16.79
C ASN A 372 -27.34 12.11 -15.83
N ILE A 373 -26.05 11.92 -15.53
CA ILE A 373 -25.59 10.97 -14.50
C ILE A 373 -25.86 11.61 -13.13
N LYS A 374 -26.84 11.07 -12.41
CA LYS A 374 -27.19 11.46 -11.04
C LYS A 374 -26.85 10.30 -10.11
N PRO A 375 -25.63 10.24 -9.56
CA PRO A 375 -25.22 9.14 -8.70
C PRO A 375 -25.96 9.20 -7.35
N ASP A 376 -26.50 8.07 -6.93
CA ASP A 376 -26.98 7.87 -5.57
C ASP A 376 -25.81 7.69 -4.60
N VAL A 377 -24.76 7.00 -5.07
CA VAL A 377 -23.54 6.70 -4.31
C VAL A 377 -22.31 7.05 -5.14
N ILE A 378 -21.31 7.65 -4.51
CA ILE A 378 -19.97 7.76 -5.08
C ILE A 378 -19.01 7.01 -4.16
N VAL A 379 -18.27 6.06 -4.74
CA VAL A 379 -17.19 5.33 -4.08
C VAL A 379 -15.86 5.97 -4.49
N PHE A 380 -14.99 6.24 -3.53
CA PHE A 380 -13.66 6.80 -3.78
C PHE A 380 -12.58 5.89 -3.21
N ASP A 381 -11.52 5.66 -4.00
CA ASP A 381 -10.22 5.14 -3.57
C ASP A 381 -9.09 6.06 -4.08
N PRO A 382 -8.93 7.26 -3.50
CA PRO A 382 -8.05 8.29 -4.04
C PRO A 382 -6.58 8.02 -3.68
N PRO A 383 -5.64 8.72 -4.34
CA PRO A 383 -4.23 8.68 -3.95
C PRO A 383 -4.01 9.18 -2.49
N ARG A 384 -2.79 8.95 -1.97
CA ARG A 384 -2.36 9.32 -0.60
C ARG A 384 -2.59 10.79 -0.20
N THR A 385 -2.80 11.68 -1.17
CA THR A 385 -3.13 13.09 -0.96
C THR A 385 -4.57 13.34 -0.52
N GLY A 386 -5.45 12.34 -0.61
CA GLY A 386 -6.88 12.45 -0.34
C GLY A 386 -7.68 13.00 -1.53
N LEU A 387 -8.94 13.37 -1.29
CA LEU A 387 -9.85 13.94 -2.30
C LEU A 387 -9.42 15.35 -2.72
N GLY A 388 -8.96 16.14 -1.76
CA GLY A 388 -8.60 17.54 -1.97
C GLY A 388 -9.80 18.46 -2.19
N ARG A 389 -9.57 19.77 -2.06
CA ARG A 389 -10.66 20.78 -2.04
C ARG A 389 -11.60 20.72 -3.23
N ALA A 390 -11.04 20.54 -4.44
CA ALA A 390 -11.86 20.60 -5.64
C ALA A 390 -12.91 19.47 -5.68
N VAL A 391 -12.59 18.28 -5.17
CA VAL A 391 -13.51 17.14 -5.11
C VAL A 391 -14.46 17.29 -3.93
N THR A 392 -13.99 17.73 -2.76
CA THR A 392 -14.89 17.99 -1.62
C THR A 392 -15.92 19.07 -1.94
N ASP A 393 -15.52 20.16 -2.62
CA ASP A 393 -16.43 21.23 -3.06
C ASP A 393 -17.45 20.70 -4.08
N PHE A 394 -17.01 19.84 -5.00
CA PHE A 394 -17.89 19.17 -5.94
C PHE A 394 -18.95 18.31 -5.22
N LEU A 395 -18.54 17.54 -4.20
CA LEU A 395 -19.44 16.70 -3.41
C LEU A 395 -20.44 17.54 -2.59
N LEU A 396 -19.98 18.62 -1.96
CA LEU A 396 -20.84 19.54 -1.21
C LEU A 396 -21.85 20.27 -2.11
N LYS A 397 -21.51 20.48 -3.39
CA LYS A 397 -22.40 21.07 -4.39
C LYS A 397 -23.45 20.08 -4.91
N HIS A 398 -23.05 18.85 -5.27
CA HIS A 398 -23.93 17.88 -5.93
C HIS A 398 -24.69 16.99 -4.96
N LYS A 399 -24.20 16.86 -3.72
CA LYS A 399 -24.85 16.18 -2.60
C LYS A 399 -25.39 14.77 -2.96
N PRO A 400 -24.55 13.83 -3.46
CA PRO A 400 -24.97 12.43 -3.56
C PRO A 400 -25.46 11.91 -2.21
N LYS A 401 -26.40 10.96 -2.20
CA LYS A 401 -27.03 10.47 -0.96
C LYS A 401 -26.01 9.81 -0.03
N LYS A 402 -25.10 9.01 -0.62
CA LYS A 402 -24.04 8.29 0.09
C LYS A 402 -22.67 8.57 -0.54
N ILE A 403 -21.65 8.59 0.29
CA ILE A 403 -20.25 8.54 -0.13
C ILE A 403 -19.59 7.38 0.61
N VAL A 404 -18.95 6.48 -0.13
CA VAL A 404 -18.08 5.45 0.44
C VAL A 404 -16.65 5.83 0.13
N TYR A 405 -15.84 6.05 1.16
CA TYR A 405 -14.47 6.54 1.01
C TYR A 405 -13.49 5.51 1.57
N ALA A 406 -12.82 4.77 0.67
CA ALA A 406 -11.63 3.98 0.96
C ALA A 406 -10.38 4.88 1.05
N SER A 407 -9.61 4.80 2.13
CA SER A 407 -8.44 5.67 2.33
C SER A 407 -7.26 4.94 2.97
N CYS A 408 -6.08 5.15 2.39
CA CYS A 408 -4.79 4.68 2.86
C CYS A 408 -4.06 5.66 3.80
N ASN A 409 -4.67 6.83 4.09
CA ASN A 409 -4.05 7.88 4.89
C ASN A 409 -5.05 8.52 5.87
N PRO A 410 -4.92 8.25 7.18
CA PRO A 410 -5.79 8.82 8.21
C PRO A 410 -5.82 10.35 8.24
N SER A 411 -4.67 11.01 7.98
CA SER A 411 -4.56 12.46 8.09
C SER A 411 -5.28 13.20 6.97
N THR A 412 -5.23 12.69 5.74
CA THR A 412 -5.94 13.30 4.61
C THR A 412 -7.42 12.97 4.69
N LEU A 413 -7.79 11.73 5.06
CA LEU A 413 -9.18 11.38 5.38
C LEU A 413 -9.79 12.36 6.38
N ALA A 414 -9.13 12.58 7.53
CA ALA A 414 -9.67 13.46 8.57
C ALA A 414 -9.83 14.92 8.11
N LYS A 415 -8.96 15.43 7.22
CA LYS A 415 -9.09 16.77 6.64
C LYS A 415 -10.28 16.85 5.68
N ASP A 416 -10.44 15.85 4.82
CA ASP A 416 -11.57 15.78 3.90
C ASP A 416 -12.90 15.63 4.67
N LEU A 417 -12.89 14.87 5.77
CA LEU A 417 -14.04 14.76 6.67
C LEU A 417 -14.42 16.10 7.33
N ASP A 418 -13.46 16.91 7.77
CA ASP A 418 -13.75 18.25 8.35
C ASP A 418 -14.58 19.12 7.38
N GLU A 419 -14.30 19.00 6.08
CA GLU A 419 -15.05 19.68 5.03
C GLU A 419 -16.41 19.02 4.75
N LEU A 420 -16.44 17.70 4.56
CA LEU A 420 -17.66 16.97 4.19
C LEU A 420 -18.71 16.96 5.31
N LEU A 421 -18.29 17.00 6.58
CA LEU A 421 -19.18 17.03 7.75
C LEU A 421 -20.09 18.27 7.81
N LYS A 422 -19.87 19.27 6.95
CA LYS A 422 -20.80 20.40 6.75
C LYS A 422 -22.16 19.93 6.24
N ALA A 423 -22.18 18.99 5.29
CA ALA A 423 -23.41 18.47 4.69
C ALA A 423 -23.69 16.99 4.99
N TYR A 424 -22.65 16.23 5.37
CA TYR A 424 -22.72 14.79 5.61
C TYR A 424 -22.56 14.44 7.08
N GLU A 425 -23.00 13.25 7.45
CA GLU A 425 -22.65 12.60 8.69
C GLU A 425 -21.86 11.32 8.42
N VAL A 426 -20.81 11.08 9.20
CA VAL A 426 -20.13 9.78 9.19
C VAL A 426 -21.06 8.76 9.84
N LYS A 427 -21.29 7.62 9.19
CA LYS A 427 -22.02 6.48 9.77
C LYS A 427 -21.06 5.49 10.40
N SER A 428 -19.98 5.17 9.71
CA SER A 428 -18.94 4.27 10.18
C SER A 428 -17.59 4.61 9.54
N ILE A 429 -16.51 4.27 10.25
CA ILE A 429 -15.15 4.21 9.74
C ILE A 429 -14.58 2.88 10.19
N THR A 430 -14.29 1.99 9.25
CA THR A 430 -13.75 0.66 9.56
C THR A 430 -12.30 0.59 9.08
N PRO A 431 -11.32 0.59 9.99
CA PRO A 431 -9.93 0.36 9.62
C PRO A 431 -9.72 -1.09 9.15
N LEU A 432 -8.77 -1.28 8.25
CA LEU A 432 -8.39 -2.58 7.71
C LEU A 432 -6.86 -2.67 7.58
N ASP A 433 -6.32 -3.81 8.00
CA ASP A 433 -4.90 -4.11 7.93
C ASP A 433 -4.50 -4.71 6.57
N MET A 434 -4.34 -3.84 5.56
CA MET A 434 -3.86 -4.26 4.23
C MET A 434 -2.41 -4.75 4.26
N PHE A 435 -1.61 -4.17 5.15
CA PHE A 435 -0.17 -4.40 5.24
C PHE A 435 0.23 -4.71 6.69
N PRO A 436 0.07 -5.98 7.13
CA PRO A 436 0.51 -6.42 8.44
C PRO A 436 1.96 -6.03 8.74
N TYR A 437 2.24 -5.72 10.00
CA TYR A 437 3.56 -5.31 10.50
C TYR A 437 4.17 -4.03 9.91
N THR A 438 3.38 -3.28 9.14
CA THR A 438 3.69 -1.90 8.74
C THR A 438 2.84 -0.91 9.52
N SER A 439 3.24 0.36 9.51
CA SER A 439 2.44 1.44 10.10
C SER A 439 1.24 1.87 9.24
N HIS A 440 1.11 1.34 8.01
CA HIS A 440 0.02 1.69 7.12
C HIS A 440 -1.31 1.13 7.60
N VAL A 441 -2.38 1.89 7.37
CA VAL A 441 -3.75 1.49 7.64
C VAL A 441 -4.62 1.91 6.47
N GLU A 442 -5.40 0.96 5.95
CA GLU A 442 -6.50 1.26 5.05
C GLU A 442 -7.76 1.46 5.87
N SER A 443 -8.76 2.15 5.33
CA SER A 443 -10.03 2.34 6.00
C SER A 443 -11.16 2.55 5.02
N VAL A 444 -12.36 2.09 5.35
CA VAL A 444 -13.59 2.39 4.60
C VAL A 444 -14.49 3.25 5.47
N THR A 445 -14.85 4.43 4.96
CA THR A 445 -15.73 5.38 5.63
C THR A 445 -17.06 5.50 4.89
N LEU A 446 -18.17 5.27 5.58
CA LEU A 446 -19.51 5.57 5.05
C LEU A 446 -19.95 6.95 5.53
N LEU A 447 -20.33 7.80 4.58
CA LEU A 447 -20.96 9.10 4.80
C LEU A 447 -22.36 9.10 4.19
N THR A 448 -23.34 9.62 4.92
CA THR A 448 -24.69 9.87 4.38
C THR A 448 -25.00 11.34 4.45
N LEU A 449 -25.74 11.84 3.45
CA LEU A 449 -26.22 13.22 3.47
C LEU A 449 -27.09 13.43 4.71
N LYS A 450 -26.89 14.52 5.45
CA LYS A 450 -27.77 14.83 6.59
C LYS A 450 -29.18 15.06 6.07
N THR A 451 -30.16 14.41 6.68
CA THR A 451 -31.56 14.79 6.49
C THR A 451 -31.75 16.20 7.05
N ALA A 452 -32.41 17.05 6.27
CA ALA A 452 -32.72 18.43 6.66
C ALA A 452 -33.60 18.49 7.91
#